data_AF-A0A956PXI6-F1
#
_entry.id   AF-A0A956PXI6-F1
#
_cell.length_a   1.000
_cell.length_b   1.000
_cell.length_c   1.000
_cell.angle_alpha   90.00
_cell.angle_beta   90.00
_cell.angle_gamma   90.00
#
_symmetry.space_group_name_H-M   'P 1'
#
loop_
_entity.id
_entity.type
_entity.pdbx_description
1 polymer ?
#
loop_
_entity_poly.entity_id
_entity_poly.type
_entity_poly.pdbx_seq_one_letter_code
_entity_poly.pdbx_strand_id
1 'polypeptide(L)'
;CTEEDLQRYERYDLARDYVKGTQDEVARFNADRGVDTSLPINGRNQTNVGIFRAYALAYLKQEDRINQDMTLMVRQLDPTPQGLPLEVYCFSADKSWVNFEMLASDIFDHLLAAAPWFDLEVFQSPTGSDITAAVKAAAGT
;
A
#
# COMPACT_ATOMS: atom_id res chain seq x y z
N CYS A 1 -11.54 3.20 -5.23
CA CYS A 1 -11.57 4.37 -4.34
C CYS A 1 -12.73 5.25 -4.73
N THR A 2 -13.48 5.69 -3.72
CA THR A 2 -14.47 6.75 -3.84
C THR A 2 -13.77 8.12 -3.89
N GLU A 3 -14.51 9.16 -4.24
CA GLU A 3 -14.03 10.54 -4.15
C GLU A 3 -13.65 10.92 -2.70
N GLU A 4 -14.40 10.41 -1.71
CA GLU A 4 -14.10 10.61 -0.29
C GLU A 4 -12.77 9.97 0.11
N ASP A 5 -12.48 8.76 -0.41
CA ASP A 5 -11.18 8.09 -0.19
C ASP A 5 -10.04 8.94 -0.72
N LEU A 6 -10.18 9.48 -1.94
CA LEU A 6 -9.15 10.30 -2.58
C LEU A 6 -8.88 11.59 -1.78
N GLN A 7 -9.93 12.30 -1.38
CA GLN A 7 -9.82 13.51 -0.55
C GLN A 7 -9.19 13.23 0.82
N ARG A 8 -9.39 12.03 1.37
CA ARG A 8 -8.72 11.58 2.60
C ARG A 8 -7.24 11.30 2.34
N TYR A 9 -6.92 10.51 1.32
CA TYR A 9 -5.53 10.14 1.01
C TYR A 9 -4.69 11.34 0.56
N GLU A 10 -5.29 12.36 -0.04
CA GLU A 10 -4.60 13.63 -0.34
C GLU A 10 -4.09 14.37 0.90
N ARG A 11 -4.59 14.03 2.09
CA ARG A 11 -4.10 14.60 3.35
C ARG A 11 -2.82 13.92 3.82
N TYR A 12 -2.47 12.76 3.27
CA TYR A 12 -1.24 12.05 3.60
C TYR A 12 -0.10 12.64 2.79
N ASP A 13 0.86 13.27 3.44
CA ASP A 13 1.88 14.07 2.75
C ASP A 13 2.66 13.26 1.71
N LEU A 14 2.98 11.99 1.99
CA LEU A 14 3.71 11.11 1.06
C LEU A 14 2.84 10.56 -0.08
N ALA A 15 1.51 10.60 0.02
CA ALA A 15 0.60 10.15 -1.04
C ALA A 15 0.04 11.31 -1.86
N ARG A 16 0.01 12.52 -1.30
CA ARG A 16 -0.65 13.71 -1.85
C ARG A 16 -0.35 13.95 -3.33
N ASP A 17 0.94 14.04 -3.67
CA ASP A 17 1.35 14.38 -5.03
C ASP A 17 0.99 13.26 -6.02
N TYR A 18 1.12 12.01 -5.60
CA TYR A 18 0.73 10.85 -6.41
C TYR A 18 -0.78 10.83 -6.66
N VAL A 19 -1.59 11.04 -5.61
CA VAL A 19 -3.05 11.02 -5.73
C VAL A 19 -3.51 12.10 -6.70
N LYS A 20 -3.02 13.33 -6.55
CA LYS A 20 -3.36 14.45 -7.42
C LYS A 20 -2.92 14.23 -8.87
N GLY A 21 -1.63 13.91 -9.06
CA GLY A 21 -1.08 13.71 -10.39
C GLY A 21 -1.78 12.57 -11.15
N THR A 22 -2.06 11.46 -10.45
CA THR A 22 -2.78 10.33 -11.04
C THR A 22 -4.24 10.69 -11.33
N GLN A 23 -4.88 11.51 -10.50
CA GLN A 23 -6.26 11.93 -10.74
C GLN A 23 -6.37 12.79 -12.01
N ASP A 24 -5.43 13.71 -12.21
CA ASP A 24 -5.35 14.53 -13.43
C ASP A 24 -5.12 13.65 -14.68
N GLU A 25 -4.23 12.66 -14.59
CA GLU A 25 -3.97 11.70 -15.67
C GLU A 25 -5.20 10.84 -16.00
N VAL A 26 -5.91 10.37 -14.98
CA VAL A 26 -7.13 9.58 -15.11
C VAL A 26 -8.25 10.41 -15.75
N ALA A 27 -8.47 11.64 -15.27
CA ALA A 27 -9.47 12.55 -15.80
C ALA A 27 -9.21 12.84 -17.30
N ARG A 28 -7.96 13.15 -17.66
CA ARG A 28 -7.56 13.35 -19.05
C ARG A 28 -7.76 12.09 -19.89
N PHE A 29 -7.32 10.93 -19.40
CA PHE A 29 -7.46 9.67 -20.14
C PHE A 29 -8.91 9.33 -20.48
N ASN A 30 -9.81 9.51 -19.51
CA ASN A 30 -11.24 9.22 -19.66
C ASN A 30 -11.91 10.24 -20.60
N ALA A 31 -11.59 11.54 -20.45
CA ALA A 31 -12.12 12.61 -21.31
C ALA A 31 -11.70 12.46 -22.77
N ASP A 32 -10.41 12.21 -23.04
CA ASP A 32 -9.86 12.04 -24.39
C ASP A 32 -10.51 10.89 -25.17
N ARG A 33 -11.09 9.93 -24.46
CA ARG A 33 -11.74 8.74 -25.03
C ARG A 33 -13.26 8.80 -25.00
N GLY A 34 -13.84 9.88 -24.47
CA GLY A 34 -15.29 10.01 -24.30
C GLY A 34 -15.90 8.89 -23.46
N VAL A 35 -15.15 8.41 -22.45
CA VAL A 35 -15.61 7.33 -21.57
C VAL A 35 -16.80 7.80 -20.74
N ASP A 36 -17.89 7.04 -20.75
CA ASP A 36 -18.97 7.23 -19.80
C ASP A 36 -18.55 6.72 -18.41
N THR A 37 -18.20 7.64 -17.52
CA THR A 37 -17.78 7.36 -16.14
C THR A 37 -18.95 7.21 -15.16
N SER A 38 -20.20 7.09 -15.65
CA SER A 38 -21.36 6.79 -14.79
C SER A 38 -21.18 5.49 -14.00
N LEU A 39 -20.48 4.52 -14.59
CA LEU A 39 -20.01 3.30 -13.93
C LEU A 39 -18.47 3.34 -13.84
N PRO A 40 -17.87 3.18 -12.63
CA PRO A 40 -16.43 3.22 -12.48
C PRO A 40 -15.67 2.27 -13.40
N ILE A 41 -16.21 1.07 -13.64
CA ILE A 41 -15.56 0.04 -14.46
C ILE A 41 -15.27 0.46 -15.91
N ASN A 42 -15.99 1.45 -16.43
CA ASN A 42 -15.84 1.91 -17.81
C ASN A 42 -14.58 2.75 -18.03
N GLY A 43 -14.06 3.37 -16.96
CA GLY A 43 -12.92 4.28 -17.00
C GLY A 43 -11.73 3.80 -16.19
N ARG A 44 -10.63 4.54 -16.31
CA ARG A 44 -9.52 4.41 -15.36
C ARG A 44 -9.94 5.00 -14.02
N ASN A 45 -9.46 4.39 -12.95
CA ASN A 45 -9.66 4.84 -11.58
C ASN A 45 -8.43 4.50 -10.74
N GLN A 46 -8.25 5.22 -9.64
CA GLN A 46 -7.27 4.87 -8.63
C GLN A 46 -7.79 3.79 -7.69
N THR A 47 -6.86 2.98 -7.16
CA THR A 47 -7.13 1.94 -6.17
C THR A 47 -6.33 2.22 -4.91
N ASN A 48 -6.88 1.84 -3.75
CA ASN A 48 -6.24 2.05 -2.47
C ASN A 48 -4.89 1.33 -2.40
N VAL A 49 -4.81 0.09 -2.93
CA VAL A 49 -3.55 -0.64 -3.04
C VAL A 49 -2.54 0.04 -3.97
N GLY A 50 -2.99 0.69 -5.04
CA GLY A 50 -2.12 1.47 -5.92
C GLY A 50 -1.54 2.69 -5.23
N ILE A 51 -2.37 3.40 -4.47
CA ILE A 51 -1.98 4.58 -3.69
C ILE A 51 -1.06 4.17 -2.54
N PHE A 52 -1.36 3.08 -1.81
CA PHE A 52 -0.50 2.57 -0.74
C PHE A 52 0.89 2.18 -1.26
N ARG A 53 0.98 1.56 -2.44
CA ARG A 53 2.26 1.25 -3.09
C ARG A 53 3.06 2.50 -3.42
N ALA A 54 2.39 3.54 -3.92
CA ALA A 54 3.04 4.83 -4.20
C ALA A 54 3.50 5.53 -2.92
N TYR A 55 2.67 5.50 -1.87
CA TYR A 55 3.01 5.98 -0.54
C TYR A 55 4.24 5.26 0.03
N ALA A 56 4.28 3.93 -0.06
CA ALA A 56 5.42 3.13 0.39
C ALA A 56 6.70 3.48 -0.37
N LEU A 57 6.62 3.64 -1.69
CA LEU A 57 7.76 4.07 -2.49
C LEU A 57 8.23 5.49 -2.12
N ALA A 58 7.30 6.42 -1.88
CA ALA A 58 7.63 7.79 -1.47
C ALA A 58 8.29 7.82 -0.08
N TYR A 59 7.84 6.99 0.85
CA TYR A 59 8.47 6.81 2.16
C TYR A 59 9.93 6.33 2.03
N LEU A 60 10.17 5.27 1.23
CA LEU A 60 11.53 4.73 1.03
C LEU A 60 12.48 5.71 0.33
N LYS A 61 11.95 6.61 -0.50
CA LYS A 61 12.74 7.68 -1.15
C LYS A 61 13.22 8.76 -0.18
N GLN A 62 12.64 8.86 1.01
CA GLN A 62 13.04 9.80 2.05
C GLN A 62 13.95 9.16 3.11
N GLU A 63 14.24 7.86 2.99
CA GLU A 63 15.08 7.14 3.93
C GLU A 63 16.55 7.20 3.51
N ASP A 64 17.35 7.97 4.25
CA ASP A 64 18.78 8.19 3.99
C ASP A 64 19.62 6.91 4.14
N ARG A 65 19.13 5.91 4.89
CA ARG A 65 19.79 4.61 5.03
C ARG A 65 19.62 3.72 3.81
N ILE A 66 18.75 4.07 2.87
CA ILE A 66 18.60 3.37 1.58
C ILE A 66 19.53 4.01 0.54
N ASN A 67 20.22 3.18 -0.23
CA ASN A 67 20.99 3.61 -1.38
C ASN A 67 20.05 4.00 -2.54
N GLN A 68 19.87 5.30 -2.69
CA GLN A 68 18.97 5.90 -3.70
C GLN A 68 19.52 5.84 -5.13
N ASP A 69 20.81 5.52 -5.33
CA ASP A 69 21.43 5.38 -6.66
C ASP A 69 21.20 3.98 -7.27
N MET A 70 20.65 3.05 -6.48
CA MET A 70 20.35 1.69 -6.92
C MET A 70 18.84 1.48 -7.11
N THR A 71 18.46 0.31 -7.60
CA THR A 71 17.04 -0.02 -7.81
C THR A 71 16.26 0.08 -6.51
N LEU A 72 15.26 0.95 -6.51
CA LEU A 72 14.26 1.10 -5.46
C LEU A 72 12.87 0.92 -6.06
N MET A 73 12.14 -0.08 -5.57
CA MET A 73 10.83 -0.45 -6.11
C MET A 73 9.91 -1.00 -5.02
N VAL A 74 8.63 -0.67 -5.15
CA VAL A 74 7.56 -1.39 -4.45
C VAL A 74 6.64 -1.94 -5.52
N ARG A 75 6.39 -3.26 -5.53
CA ARG A 75 5.54 -3.91 -6.55
C ARG A 75 4.60 -4.94 -5.93
N GLN A 76 3.55 -5.28 -6.66
CA GLN A 76 2.68 -6.41 -6.33
C GLN A 76 3.32 -7.70 -6.88
N LEU A 77 3.19 -8.78 -6.12
CA LEU A 77 3.45 -10.14 -6.60
C LEU A 77 2.13 -10.81 -7.01
N ASP A 78 2.23 -12.02 -7.54
CA ASP A 78 1.05 -12.81 -7.90
C ASP A 78 0.17 -13.06 -6.66
N PRO A 79 -1.17 -13.00 -6.79
CA PRO A 79 -2.07 -13.31 -5.70
C PRO A 79 -1.85 -14.72 -5.15
N THR A 80 -1.95 -14.86 -3.83
CA THR A 80 -1.81 -16.13 -3.11
C THR A 80 -3.05 -16.38 -2.24
N PRO A 81 -3.19 -17.57 -1.63
CA PRO A 81 -4.22 -17.80 -0.62
C PRO A 81 -4.12 -16.87 0.60
N GLN A 82 -2.97 -16.21 0.80
CA GLN A 82 -2.71 -15.23 1.86
C GLN A 82 -2.97 -13.78 1.38
N GLY A 83 -3.63 -13.59 0.24
CA GLY A 83 -3.97 -12.27 -0.30
C GLY A 83 -3.03 -11.81 -1.42
N LEU A 84 -2.86 -10.50 -1.54
CA LEU A 84 -2.03 -9.87 -2.57
C LEU A 84 -0.70 -9.39 -1.97
N PRO A 85 0.42 -10.10 -2.18
CA PRO A 85 1.69 -9.71 -1.57
C PRO A 85 2.24 -8.43 -2.20
N LEU A 86 2.87 -7.60 -1.37
CA LEU A 86 3.67 -6.46 -1.81
C LEU A 86 5.14 -6.74 -1.52
N GLU A 87 5.97 -6.60 -2.56
CA GLU A 87 7.42 -6.69 -2.45
C GLU A 87 8.01 -5.29 -2.35
N VAL A 88 8.82 -5.08 -1.31
CA VAL A 88 9.70 -3.91 -1.16
C VAL A 88 11.11 -4.34 -1.55
N TYR A 89 11.65 -3.71 -2.59
CA TYR A 89 12.99 -3.97 -3.09
C TYR A 89 13.83 -2.70 -2.99
N CYS A 90 14.89 -2.75 -2.18
CA CYS A 90 15.82 -1.63 -1.99
C CYS A 90 17.21 -2.15 -1.60
N PHE A 91 18.22 -1.30 -1.70
CA PHE A 91 19.57 -1.59 -1.24
C PHE A 91 19.89 -0.71 -0.02
N SER A 92 20.45 -1.29 1.04
CA SER A 92 20.97 -0.50 2.16
C SER A 92 22.22 0.27 1.73
N ALA A 93 22.35 1.51 2.19
CA ALA A 93 23.56 2.32 2.04
C ALA A 93 24.70 1.81 2.95
N ASP A 94 24.35 1.15 4.06
CA ASP A 94 25.29 0.52 4.99
C ASP A 94 25.37 -1.00 4.79
N LYS A 95 26.57 -1.56 4.91
CA LYS A 95 26.86 -3.00 4.82
C LYS A 95 26.87 -3.69 6.19
N SER A 96 26.78 -2.94 7.28
CA SER A 96 26.65 -3.48 8.63
C SER A 96 25.36 -4.30 8.75
N TRP A 97 25.50 -5.57 9.14
CA TRP A 97 24.38 -6.49 9.29
C TRP A 97 23.30 -5.95 10.25
N VAL A 98 23.71 -5.42 11.40
CA VAL A 98 22.79 -4.92 12.41
C VAL A 98 22.00 -3.72 11.88
N ASN A 99 22.65 -2.81 11.15
CA ASN A 99 21.99 -1.63 10.59
C ASN A 99 21.04 -2.01 9.46
N PHE A 100 21.39 -3.00 8.65
CA PHE A 100 20.52 -3.56 7.62
C PHE A 100 19.23 -4.17 8.22
N GLU A 101 19.35 -4.98 9.27
CA GLU A 101 18.19 -5.60 9.93
C GLU A 101 17.28 -4.57 10.61
N MET A 102 17.87 -3.55 11.24
CA MET A 102 17.10 -2.44 11.83
C MET A 102 16.37 -1.65 10.74
N LEU A 103 17.02 -1.32 9.62
CA LEU A 103 16.38 -0.67 8.48
C LEU A 103 15.20 -1.48 7.95
N ALA A 104 15.37 -2.79 7.75
CA ALA A 104 14.30 -3.65 7.27
C ALA A 104 13.11 -3.68 8.24
N SER A 105 13.38 -3.77 9.54
CA SER A 105 12.35 -3.77 10.59
C SER A 105 11.60 -2.43 10.64
N ASP A 106 12.30 -1.30 10.65
CA ASP A 106 11.71 0.04 10.65
C ASP A 106 10.79 0.26 9.43
N ILE A 107 11.22 -0.20 8.25
CA ILE A 107 10.41 -0.13 7.03
C ILE A 107 9.10 -0.88 7.22
N PHE A 108 9.14 -2.13 7.68
CA PHE A 108 7.93 -2.93 7.82
C PHE A 108 7.05 -2.48 8.98
N ASP A 109 7.61 -2.04 10.11
CA ASP A 109 6.85 -1.46 11.21
C ASP A 109 6.02 -0.25 10.73
N HIS A 110 6.65 0.65 9.96
CA HIS A 110 5.96 1.80 9.38
C HIS A 110 4.88 1.38 8.37
N LEU A 111 5.21 0.51 7.42
CA LEU A 111 4.26 0.11 6.37
C LEU A 111 3.07 -0.69 6.93
N LEU A 112 3.29 -1.56 7.91
CA LEU A 112 2.24 -2.32 8.58
C LEU A 112 1.32 -1.39 9.39
N ALA A 113 1.90 -0.40 10.09
CA ALA A 113 1.11 0.62 10.80
C ALA A 113 0.33 1.53 9.85
N ALA A 114 0.86 1.80 8.66
CA ALA A 114 0.23 2.64 7.65
C ALA A 114 -0.90 1.93 6.89
N ALA A 115 -0.84 0.60 6.70
CA ALA A 115 -1.80 -0.13 5.86
C ALA A 115 -3.29 0.12 6.20
N PRO A 116 -3.73 0.12 7.48
CA PRO A 116 -5.12 0.41 7.84
C PRO A 116 -5.60 1.80 7.42
N TRP A 117 -4.71 2.78 7.28
CA TRP A 117 -5.05 4.14 6.82
C TRP A 117 -5.44 4.19 5.34
N PHE A 118 -5.19 3.12 4.59
CA PHE A 118 -5.59 2.93 3.19
C PHE A 118 -6.73 1.90 3.06
N ASP A 119 -7.42 1.59 4.16
CA ASP A 119 -8.47 0.57 4.20
C ASP A 119 -7.95 -0.79 3.70
N LEU A 120 -6.68 -1.08 3.99
CA LEU A 120 -6.03 -2.35 3.72
C LEU A 120 -5.86 -3.12 5.03
N GLU A 121 -6.07 -4.43 4.96
CA GLU A 121 -5.88 -5.33 6.08
C GLU A 121 -4.66 -6.21 5.85
N VAL A 122 -3.83 -6.35 6.88
CA VAL A 122 -2.68 -7.26 6.86
C VAL A 122 -3.18 -8.66 7.13
N PHE A 123 -2.94 -9.56 6.19
CA PHE A 123 -3.29 -10.97 6.36
C PHE A 123 -2.47 -11.59 7.51
N GLN A 124 -3.15 -12.30 8.40
CA GLN A 124 -2.55 -13.17 9.40
C GLN A 124 -3.26 -14.52 9.38
N SER A 125 -2.48 -15.61 9.35
CA SER A 125 -3.05 -16.95 9.44
C SER A 125 -3.69 -17.13 10.83
N PRO A 126 -4.95 -17.61 10.92
CA PRO A 126 -5.59 -17.84 12.20
C PRO A 126 -4.83 -18.91 12.99
N THR A 127 -4.74 -18.70 14.29
CA THR A 127 -4.14 -19.62 15.26
C THR A 127 -5.22 -20.46 15.95
N GLY A 128 -4.82 -21.50 16.70
CA GLY A 128 -5.77 -22.32 17.47
C GLY A 128 -6.58 -21.50 18.49
N SER A 129 -6.00 -20.43 19.03
CA SER A 129 -6.69 -19.49 19.92
C SER A 129 -7.82 -18.74 19.21
N ASP A 130 -7.61 -18.31 17.96
CA ASP A 130 -8.62 -17.59 17.18
C ASP A 130 -9.82 -18.50 16.89
N ILE A 131 -9.54 -19.76 16.53
CA ILE A 131 -10.58 -20.78 16.32
C ILE A 131 -11.35 -21.03 17.62
N THR A 132 -10.64 -21.18 18.73
CA THR A 132 -11.27 -21.41 20.05
C THR A 132 -12.16 -20.22 20.44
N ALA A 133 -11.69 -18.99 20.22
CA ALA A 133 -12.46 -17.77 20.48
C ALA A 133 -13.72 -17.69 19.61
N ALA A 134 -13.60 -18.01 18.32
CA ALA A 134 -14.73 -18.04 17.39
C ALA A 134 -15.79 -19.09 17.78
N VAL A 135 -15.37 -20.29 18.18
CA VAL A 135 -16.27 -21.37 18.64
C VAL A 135 -16.99 -20.98 19.93
N LYS A 136 -16.28 -20.37 20.89
CA LYS A 136 -16.86 -19.87 22.13
C LYS A 136 -17.92 -18.79 21.88
N ALA A 137 -17.58 -17.80 21.05
CA ALA A 137 -18.51 -16.75 20.65
C ALA A 137 -19.76 -17.31 19.96
N ALA A 138 -19.61 -18.31 19.09
CA ALA A 138 -20.74 -18.99 18.44
C ALA A 138 -21.58 -19.85 19.39
N ALA A 139 -20.98 -20.40 20.45
CA ALA A 139 -21.66 -21.21 21.46
C ALA A 139 -22.36 -20.37 22.55
N GLY A 140 -22.18 -19.04 22.55
CA GLY A 140 -22.77 -18.15 23.56
C GLY A 140 -22.14 -18.30 24.97
N THR A 141 -20.92 -18.83 25.06
CA THR A 141 -20.15 -18.97 26.32
C THR A 141 -18.80 -18.30 26.21
#